data_AF-A0A382MCF2-F1
#
_entry.id   AF-A0A382MCF2-F1
#
_cell.length_a   1.000
_cell.length_b   1.000
_cell.length_c   1.000
_cell.angle_alpha   90.00
_cell.angle_beta   90.00
_cell.angle_gamma   90.00
#
_symmetry.space_group_name_H-M   'P 1'
#
loop_
_entity.id
_entity.type
_entity.pdbx_description
1 polymer ?
#
loop_
_entity_poly.entity_id
_entity_poly.type
_entity_poly.pdbx_seq_one_letter_code
_entity_poly.pdbx_strand_id
1 'polypeptide(L)'
;MNYLWMETRMQIPTGNLTLLSDRASQYSTGQLHIHHCLRDDSPLIHQTLKNPDLALSDPACQIIKNDNTTTVGLICRDGYKIAIKRYNTKNTWHRLRRTVRNSRAENCWHFTRTLRNLEISVAPAVAWIQEIQVGLKGRSWFVSEFVDGISCLEHLKKDVP
;
A
#
# COMPACT_ATOMS: atom_id res chain seq x y z
N MET A 1 12.78 31.82 -43.48
CA MET A 1 12.11 31.74 -42.17
C MET A 1 11.76 30.28 -41.90
N ASN A 2 12.66 29.53 -41.26
CA ASN A 2 12.49 28.12 -40.92
C ASN A 2 12.97 27.94 -39.48
N TYR A 3 12.06 27.72 -38.55
CA TYR A 3 12.39 27.39 -37.17
C TYR A 3 12.50 25.86 -37.05
N LEU A 4 13.73 25.35 -36.97
CA LEU A 4 14.01 23.98 -36.56
C LEU A 4 13.88 23.89 -35.03
N TRP A 5 12.83 23.22 -34.56
CA TRP A 5 12.76 22.74 -33.18
C TRP A 5 13.70 21.54 -33.04
N MET A 6 14.86 21.74 -32.41
CA MET A 6 15.61 20.63 -31.83
C MET A 6 14.95 20.26 -30.50
N GLU A 7 14.01 19.31 -30.54
CA GLU A 7 13.59 18.59 -29.35
C GLU A 7 14.76 17.71 -28.89
N THR A 8 15.52 18.20 -27.91
CA THR A 8 16.40 17.36 -27.11
C THR A 8 15.52 16.39 -26.33
N ARG A 9 15.19 15.24 -26.93
CA ARG A 9 14.66 14.10 -26.19
C ARG A 9 15.74 13.66 -25.21
N MET A 10 15.66 14.17 -23.99
CA MET A 10 16.43 13.62 -22.87
C MET A 10 15.95 12.17 -22.69
N GLN A 11 16.73 11.24 -23.23
CA GLN A 11 16.61 9.81 -22.91
C GLN A 11 16.99 9.64 -21.45
N ILE A 12 16.01 9.78 -20.55
CA ILE A 12 16.18 9.41 -19.15
C ILE A 12 16.37 7.89 -19.13
N PRO A 13 17.49 7.36 -18.60
CA PRO A 13 17.69 5.92 -18.51
C PRO A 13 16.56 5.31 -17.66
N THR A 14 15.93 4.25 -18.14
CA THR A 14 14.80 3.57 -17.46
C THR A 14 15.11 3.22 -16.00
N GLY A 15 16.38 2.93 -15.67
CA GLY A 15 16.83 2.68 -14.29
C GLY A 15 16.68 3.87 -13.33
N ASN A 16 16.68 5.11 -13.83
CA ASN A 16 16.47 6.32 -13.03
C ASN A 16 14.98 6.57 -12.73
N LEU A 17 14.08 6.15 -13.64
CA LEU A 17 12.64 6.25 -13.43
C LEU A 17 12.15 5.28 -12.34
N THR A 18 12.72 4.08 -12.27
CA THR A 18 12.44 3.11 -11.19
C THR A 18 12.87 3.67 -9.83
N LEU A 19 14.07 4.26 -9.75
CA LEU A 19 14.61 4.91 -8.54
C LEU A 19 13.81 6.14 -8.08
N LEU A 20 13.23 6.91 -9.01
CA LEU A 20 12.38 8.05 -8.68
C LEU A 20 10.96 7.62 -8.26
N SER A 21 10.43 6.54 -8.87
CA SER A 21 9.10 5.99 -8.55
C SER A 21 9.02 5.33 -7.17
N ASP A 22 10.16 4.93 -6.60
CA ASP A 22 10.26 4.27 -5.30
C ASP A 22 10.59 5.23 -4.14
N ARG A 23 10.68 6.54 -4.41
CA ARG A 23 10.84 7.53 -3.34
C ARG A 23 9.62 7.47 -2.43
N ALA A 24 9.84 7.07 -1.19
CA ALA A 24 8.83 7.06 -0.17
C ALA A 24 8.99 8.29 0.73
N SER A 25 7.88 8.97 1.01
CA SER A 25 7.80 9.93 2.11
C SER A 25 7.47 9.20 3.41
N GLN A 26 7.97 9.71 4.52
CA GLN A 26 7.58 9.26 5.85
C GLN A 26 7.09 10.46 6.64
N TYR A 27 5.92 10.32 7.26
CA TYR A 27 5.35 11.31 8.16
C TYR A 27 4.52 10.65 9.25
N SER A 28 4.30 11.37 10.35
CA SER A 28 3.47 10.88 11.46
C SER A 28 2.24 11.78 11.65
N THR A 29 1.12 11.16 12.02
CA THR A 29 -0.13 11.85 12.35
C THR A 29 -0.74 11.22 13.61
N GLY A 30 -0.69 11.95 14.72
CA GLY A 30 -1.05 11.41 16.03
C GLY A 30 -0.22 10.17 16.38
N GLN A 31 -0.86 9.03 16.53
CA GLN A 31 -0.23 7.75 16.84
C GLN A 31 0.20 6.95 15.59
N LEU A 32 -0.08 7.44 14.38
CA LEU A 32 0.18 6.71 13.14
C LEU A 32 1.48 7.18 12.50
N HIS A 33 2.37 6.23 12.19
CA HIS A 33 3.55 6.42 11.37
C HIS A 33 3.24 5.92 9.96
N ILE A 34 3.34 6.79 8.97
CA ILE A 34 2.93 6.53 7.60
C ILE A 34 4.16 6.58 6.71
N HIS A 35 4.32 5.56 5.87
CA HIS A 35 5.29 5.51 4.79
C HIS A 35 4.53 5.37 3.48
N HIS A 36 4.67 6.34 2.60
CA HIS A 36 3.86 6.49 1.39
C HIS A 36 4.75 6.67 0.16
N CYS A 37 4.37 6.05 -0.96
CA CYS A 37 5.06 6.20 -2.24
C CYS A 37 4.73 7.55 -2.87
N LEU A 38 5.73 8.38 -3.19
CA LEU A 38 5.50 9.70 -3.80
C LEU A 38 4.87 9.66 -5.20
N ARG A 39 4.84 8.49 -5.85
CA ARG A 39 4.13 8.29 -7.12
C ARG A 39 2.62 8.55 -7.00
N ASP A 40 2.04 8.32 -5.83
CA ASP A 40 0.59 8.31 -5.60
C ASP A 40 0.18 9.48 -4.68
N ASP A 41 0.68 10.69 -4.98
CA ASP A 41 0.45 11.93 -4.21
C ASP A 41 -0.90 12.59 -4.58
N SER A 42 -2.00 11.93 -4.20
CA SER A 42 -3.34 12.52 -4.26
C SER A 42 -3.78 13.01 -2.86
N PRO A 43 -4.44 14.18 -2.76
CA PRO A 43 -4.97 14.67 -1.49
C PRO A 43 -5.95 13.71 -0.81
N LEU A 44 -6.80 13.02 -1.59
CA LEU A 44 -7.75 12.05 -1.05
C LEU A 44 -7.07 10.76 -0.57
N ILE A 45 -5.99 10.34 -1.24
CA ILE A 45 -5.14 9.25 -0.75
C ILE A 45 -4.51 9.69 0.57
N HIS A 46 -3.91 10.88 0.65
CA HIS A 46 -3.34 11.39 1.91
C HIS A 46 -4.35 11.45 3.05
N GLN A 47 -5.59 11.88 2.78
CA GLN A 47 -6.66 11.89 3.79
C GLN A 47 -7.00 10.46 4.25
N THR A 48 -7.05 9.52 3.31
CA THR A 48 -7.28 8.09 3.58
C THR A 48 -6.16 7.50 4.43
N LEU A 49 -4.90 7.82 4.13
CA LEU A 49 -3.73 7.37 4.89
C LEU A 49 -3.68 7.97 6.29
N LYS A 50 -4.14 9.22 6.47
CA LYS A 50 -4.21 9.86 7.79
C LYS A 50 -5.28 9.24 8.69
N ASN A 51 -6.36 8.70 8.11
CA ASN A 51 -7.48 8.12 8.85
C ASN A 51 -7.93 6.78 8.23
N PRO A 52 -7.09 5.73 8.27
CA PRO A 52 -7.35 4.48 7.55
C PRO A 52 -8.55 3.71 8.11
N ASP A 53 -8.84 3.80 9.41
CA ASP A 53 -10.04 3.21 9.99
C ASP A 53 -11.33 3.93 9.55
N LEU A 54 -11.28 5.25 9.39
CA LEU A 54 -12.41 6.02 8.87
C LEU A 54 -12.70 5.63 7.41
N ALA A 55 -11.65 5.46 6.60
CA ALA A 55 -11.79 4.99 5.23
C ALA A 55 -12.39 3.58 5.16
N LEU A 56 -12.02 2.67 6.08
CA LEU A 56 -12.65 1.35 6.17
C LEU A 56 -14.12 1.39 6.62
N SER A 57 -14.53 2.44 7.33
CA SER A 57 -15.90 2.61 7.83
C SER A 57 -16.77 3.47 6.90
N ASP A 58 -16.17 4.01 5.83
CA ASP A 58 -16.86 4.83 4.84
C ASP A 58 -17.92 3.99 4.10
N PRO A 59 -19.15 4.49 3.90
CA PRO A 59 -20.18 3.79 3.12
C PRO A 59 -19.75 3.45 1.69
N ALA A 60 -18.83 4.22 1.09
CA ALA A 60 -18.25 3.97 -0.22
C ALA A 60 -17.15 2.88 -0.20
N CYS A 61 -16.75 2.39 0.98
CA CYS A 61 -15.80 1.30 1.13
C CYS A 61 -16.52 -0.05 1.04
N GLN A 62 -16.11 -0.85 0.06
CA GLN A 62 -16.55 -2.24 -0.06
C GLN A 62 -15.66 -3.13 0.82
N ILE A 63 -16.20 -3.64 1.93
CA ILE A 63 -15.51 -4.62 2.76
C ILE A 63 -15.50 -5.98 2.07
N ILE A 64 -14.31 -6.45 1.70
CA ILE A 64 -14.10 -7.76 1.08
C ILE A 64 -13.92 -8.85 2.14
N LYS A 65 -13.22 -8.50 3.22
CA LYS A 65 -12.97 -9.43 4.33
C LYS A 65 -13.04 -8.68 5.64
N ASN A 66 -13.81 -9.22 6.58
CA ASN A 66 -13.84 -8.71 7.95
C ASN A 66 -13.63 -9.86 8.93
N ASP A 67 -12.41 -9.99 9.43
CA ASP A 67 -12.09 -10.97 10.46
C ASP A 67 -11.38 -10.29 11.66
N ASN A 68 -11.31 -11.00 12.80
CA ASN A 68 -10.73 -10.46 14.04
C ASN A 68 -9.23 -10.12 13.93
N THR A 69 -8.53 -10.63 12.93
CA THR A 69 -7.09 -10.44 12.69
C THR A 69 -6.77 -9.50 11.54
N THR A 70 -7.64 -9.43 10.54
CA THR A 70 -7.44 -8.77 9.26
C THR A 70 -8.77 -8.26 8.72
N THR A 71 -8.82 -6.96 8.42
CA THR A 71 -9.93 -6.35 7.69
C THR A 71 -9.41 -5.86 6.35
N VAL A 72 -10.08 -6.20 5.27
CA VAL A 72 -9.73 -5.77 3.91
C VAL A 72 -10.92 -5.02 3.31
N GLY A 73 -10.70 -3.77 2.95
CA GLY A 73 -11.66 -2.92 2.25
C GLY A 73 -11.11 -2.43 0.91
N LEU A 74 -11.99 -2.23 -0.05
CA LEU A 74 -11.71 -1.56 -1.31
C LEU A 74 -12.43 -0.22 -1.32
N ILE A 75 -11.72 0.84 -1.72
CA ILE A 75 -12.30 2.17 -1.77
C ILE A 75 -11.80 2.91 -3.00
N CYS A 76 -12.67 3.72 -3.61
CA CYS A 76 -12.30 4.58 -4.73
C CYS A 76 -12.00 5.99 -4.23
N ARG A 77 -10.86 6.54 -4.63
CA ARG A 77 -10.39 7.89 -4.29
C ARG A 77 -9.75 8.52 -5.52
N ASP A 78 -10.24 9.68 -5.97
CA ASP A 78 -9.76 10.37 -7.17
C ASP A 78 -9.71 9.47 -8.43
N GLY A 79 -10.67 8.54 -8.57
CA GLY A 79 -10.69 7.57 -9.68
C GLY A 79 -9.73 6.38 -9.51
N TYR A 80 -8.91 6.38 -8.46
CA TYR A 80 -8.04 5.26 -8.11
C TYR A 80 -8.75 4.32 -7.14
N LYS A 81 -8.88 3.05 -7.54
CA LYS A 81 -9.36 1.99 -6.66
C LYS A 81 -8.19 1.47 -5.84
N ILE A 82 -8.26 1.63 -4.53
CA ILE A 82 -7.21 1.20 -3.59
C ILE A 82 -7.74 0.13 -2.65
N ALA A 83 -6.87 -0.80 -2.28
CA ALA A 83 -7.13 -1.84 -1.30
C ALA A 83 -6.44 -1.50 0.02
N ILE A 84 -7.23 -1.44 1.09
CA ILE A 84 -6.76 -1.18 2.45
C ILE A 84 -6.85 -2.48 3.25
N LYS A 85 -5.71 -2.98 3.72
CA LYS A 85 -5.61 -4.16 4.57
C LYS A 85 -5.19 -3.75 5.97
N ARG A 86 -6.09 -3.78 6.93
CA ARG A 86 -5.81 -3.59 8.36
C ARG A 86 -5.42 -4.92 8.99
N TYR A 87 -4.30 -4.94 9.70
CA TYR A 87 -3.84 -6.06 10.52
C TYR A 87 -3.93 -5.69 11.99
N ASN A 88 -4.72 -6.47 12.74
CA ASN A 88 -4.82 -6.35 14.19
C ASN A 88 -3.66 -7.09 14.84
N THR A 89 -3.05 -6.45 15.83
CA THR A 89 -1.99 -7.07 16.62
C THR A 89 -2.63 -7.94 17.68
N LYS A 90 -2.59 -9.27 17.49
CA LYS A 90 -2.97 -10.22 18.54
C LYS A 90 -1.90 -10.18 19.65
N ASN A 91 -2.26 -9.51 20.74
CA ASN A 91 -1.79 -9.66 22.12
C ASN A 91 -0.32 -9.32 22.42
N THR A 92 -0.13 -8.08 22.89
CA THR A 92 0.76 -7.53 23.94
C THR A 92 1.69 -8.41 24.82
N TRP A 93 1.97 -9.70 24.61
CA TRP A 93 2.35 -10.54 25.77
C TRP A 93 3.72 -11.21 25.89
N HIS A 94 4.59 -11.18 24.89
CA HIS A 94 5.97 -11.64 25.13
C HIS A 94 6.96 -10.48 25.02
N ARG A 95 6.64 -9.46 25.84
CA ARG A 95 7.36 -8.24 26.22
C ARG A 95 8.74 -8.16 25.57
N LEU A 96 8.91 -7.24 24.63
CA LEU A 96 10.23 -6.83 24.14
C LEU A 96 11.09 -7.94 23.50
N ARG A 97 10.60 -9.18 23.30
CA ARG A 97 11.48 -10.31 22.91
C ARG A 97 11.90 -10.32 21.44
N ARG A 98 12.02 -9.13 20.87
CA ARG A 98 13.21 -8.57 20.18
C ARG A 98 12.70 -7.37 19.39
N THR A 99 13.02 -6.17 19.83
CA THR A 99 12.57 -4.82 19.42
C THR A 99 12.64 -4.44 17.91
N VAL A 100 12.68 -5.41 16.98
CA VAL A 100 13.02 -5.23 15.55
C VAL A 100 12.21 -6.16 14.63
N ARG A 101 10.98 -6.55 14.99
CA ARG A 101 10.13 -7.29 14.05
C ARG A 101 9.29 -6.32 13.23
N ASN A 102 9.51 -6.33 11.92
CA ASN A 102 8.74 -5.56 10.97
C ASN A 102 7.25 -5.94 11.07
N SER A 103 6.37 -4.96 10.97
CA SER A 103 4.92 -5.20 11.01
C SER A 103 4.48 -6.05 9.81
N ARG A 104 3.27 -6.62 9.86
CA ARG A 104 2.76 -7.34 8.68
C ARG A 104 2.63 -6.41 7.48
N ALA A 105 2.17 -5.19 7.70
CA ALA A 105 2.07 -4.20 6.64
C ALA A 105 3.43 -3.78 6.06
N GLU A 106 4.43 -3.58 6.93
CA GLU A 106 5.81 -3.27 6.56
C GLU A 106 6.43 -4.42 5.73
N ASN A 107 6.23 -5.67 6.16
CA ASN A 107 6.68 -6.84 5.39
C ASN A 107 6.01 -6.90 4.02
N CYS A 108 4.69 -6.69 3.93
CA CYS A 108 3.99 -6.64 2.64
C CYS A 108 4.57 -5.57 1.73
N TRP A 109 4.85 -4.38 2.27
CA TRP A 109 5.48 -3.29 1.54
C TRP A 109 6.88 -3.63 1.01
N HIS A 110 7.74 -4.23 1.83
CA HIS A 110 9.05 -4.71 1.38
C HIS A 110 8.92 -5.82 0.33
N PHE A 111 8.06 -6.81 0.54
CA PHE A 111 7.87 -7.90 -0.42
C PHE A 111 7.32 -7.41 -1.75
N THR A 112 6.33 -6.52 -1.77
CA THR A 112 5.79 -5.97 -3.03
C THR A 112 6.88 -5.25 -3.82
N ARG A 113 7.76 -4.49 -3.15
CA ARG A 113 8.87 -3.81 -3.84
C ARG A 113 9.93 -4.77 -4.32
N THR A 114 10.31 -5.76 -3.52
CA THR A 114 11.24 -6.80 -3.96
C THR A 114 10.70 -7.55 -5.18
N LEU A 115 9.43 -7.97 -5.15
CA LEU A 115 8.80 -8.68 -6.26
C LEU A 115 8.73 -7.80 -7.52
N ARG A 116 8.38 -6.53 -7.38
CA ARG A 116 8.37 -5.58 -8.51
C ARG A 116 9.77 -5.38 -9.09
N ASN A 117 10.81 -5.29 -8.25
CA ASN A 117 12.19 -5.17 -8.70
C ASN A 117 12.69 -6.43 -9.41
N LEU A 118 12.08 -7.58 -9.12
CA LEU A 118 12.29 -8.84 -9.85
C LEU A 118 11.36 -8.97 -11.08
N GLU A 119 10.69 -7.89 -11.48
CA GLU A 119 9.75 -7.85 -12.62
C GLU A 119 8.56 -8.81 -12.48
N ILE A 120 8.25 -9.25 -11.25
CA ILE A 120 7.07 -10.07 -10.96
C ILE A 120 5.87 -9.14 -10.82
N SER A 121 4.83 -9.39 -11.62
CA SER A 121 3.59 -8.61 -11.59
C SER A 121 2.88 -8.74 -10.24
N VAL A 122 2.86 -7.65 -9.49
CA VAL A 122 2.21 -7.55 -8.17
C VAL A 122 1.48 -6.21 -8.05
N ALA A 123 0.40 -6.21 -7.27
CA ALA A 123 -0.36 -5.00 -6.99
C ALA A 123 0.56 -3.90 -6.44
N PRO A 124 0.63 -2.72 -7.09
CA PRO A 124 1.51 -1.67 -6.64
C PRO A 124 1.25 -1.24 -5.20
N ALA A 125 2.30 -1.20 -4.37
CA ALA A 125 2.17 -0.70 -3.02
C ALA A 125 2.12 0.83 -3.01
N VAL A 126 1.11 1.38 -2.32
CA VAL A 126 0.86 2.82 -2.18
C VAL A 126 1.40 3.33 -0.85
N ALA A 127 1.11 2.62 0.25
CA ALA A 127 1.63 2.97 1.57
C ALA A 127 1.62 1.79 2.54
N TRP A 128 2.37 1.93 3.63
CA TRP A 128 2.12 1.19 4.86
C TRP A 128 2.07 2.14 6.06
N ILE A 129 1.28 1.74 7.06
CA ILE A 129 0.96 2.56 8.23
C ILE A 129 1.15 1.69 9.47
N GLN A 130 1.77 2.25 10.50
CA GLN A 130 1.94 1.62 11.79
C GLN A 130 1.42 2.52 12.90
N GLU A 131 0.49 2.01 13.70
CA GLU A 131 0.06 2.65 14.93
C GLU A 131 1.08 2.40 16.05
N ILE A 132 1.41 3.44 16.81
CA ILE A 132 2.29 3.38 17.97
C ILE A 132 1.53 4.01 19.15
N GLN A 133 1.15 3.17 20.11
CA GLN A 133 0.46 3.58 21.33
C GLN A 133 1.40 3.41 22.51
N VAL A 134 1.75 4.51 23.18
CA VAL A 134 2.61 4.52 24.39
C VAL A 134 3.93 3.73 24.17
N GLY A 135 4.54 3.89 22.99
CA GLY A 135 5.79 3.21 22.61
C GLY A 135 5.65 1.76 22.14
N LEU A 136 4.43 1.21 22.04
CA LEU A 136 4.16 -0.14 21.55
C LEU A 136 3.53 -0.09 20.15
N LYS A 137 4.04 -0.92 19.22
CA LYS A 137 3.43 -1.12 17.90
C LYS A 137 2.03 -1.75 18.06
N GLY A 138 1.00 -0.96 17.75
CA GLY A 138 -0.40 -1.36 17.71
C GLY A 138 -0.78 -1.97 16.36
N ARG A 139 -1.91 -1.55 15.80
CA ARG A 139 -2.40 -2.01 14.49
C ARG A 139 -1.49 -1.54 13.35
N SER A 140 -1.56 -2.21 12.21
CA SER A 140 -0.83 -1.79 11.00
C SER A 140 -1.72 -1.92 9.77
N TRP A 141 -1.53 -1.06 8.78
CA TRP A 141 -2.31 -1.05 7.56
C TRP A 141 -1.39 -1.10 6.35
N PHE A 142 -1.71 -1.95 5.39
CA PHE A 142 -1.07 -1.98 4.08
C PHE A 142 -2.06 -1.46 3.04
N VAL A 143 -1.61 -0.52 2.21
CA VAL A 143 -2.40 0.10 1.15
C VAL A 143 -1.73 -0.19 -0.18
N SER A 144 -2.49 -0.75 -1.12
CA SER A 144 -2.03 -1.01 -2.48
C SER A 144 -3.07 -0.51 -3.48
N GLU A 145 -2.65 -0.32 -4.73
CA GLU A 145 -3.57 -0.22 -5.84
C GLU A 145 -4.39 -1.52 -5.93
N PHE A 146 -5.65 -1.41 -6.35
CA PHE A 146 -6.47 -2.57 -6.66
C PHE A 146 -6.21 -2.97 -8.12
N VAL A 147 -5.68 -4.17 -8.31
CA VAL A 147 -5.55 -4.78 -9.63
C VAL A 147 -6.74 -5.72 -9.82
N ASP A 148 -7.56 -5.45 -10.83
CA ASP A 148 -8.67 -6.31 -11.17
C ASP A 148 -8.17 -7.60 -11.82
N GLY A 149 -8.78 -8.73 -11.47
CA GLY A 149 -8.31 -10.02 -11.93
C GLY A 149 -9.18 -11.18 -11.44
N ILE A 150 -9.21 -12.24 -12.24
CA ILE A 150 -9.94 -13.46 -11.91
C ILE A 150 -9.22 -14.15 -10.77
N SER A 151 -9.95 -14.55 -9.74
CA SER A 151 -9.35 -15.30 -8.63
C SER A 151 -8.87 -16.67 -9.12
N CYS A 152 -7.72 -17.14 -8.62
CA CYS A 152 -7.22 -18.48 -8.99
C CYS A 152 -8.25 -19.59 -8.71
N LEU A 153 -9.06 -19.42 -7.66
CA LEU A 153 -10.11 -20.37 -7.30
C LEU A 153 -11.24 -20.42 -8.34
N GLU A 154 -11.64 -19.29 -8.92
CA GLU A 154 -12.60 -19.27 -10.02
C GLU A 154 -12.03 -19.81 -11.32
N HIS A 155 -10.74 -19.56 -11.58
CA HIS A 155 -10.05 -20.14 -12.74
C HIS A 155 -10.01 -21.68 -12.63
N LEU A 156 -9.56 -22.20 -11.49
CA LEU A 156 -9.44 -23.65 -11.26
C LEU A 156 -10.79 -24.36 -11.21
N LYS A 157 -11.87 -23.71 -10.76
CA LYS A 157 -13.22 -24.29 -10.78
C LYS A 157 -13.78 -24.48 -12.19
N LYS A 158 -13.27 -23.75 -13.20
CA LYS A 158 -13.67 -23.94 -14.60
C LYS A 158 -13.00 -25.15 -15.26
N ASP A 159 -11.91 -25.65 -14.67
CA ASP A 159 -11.13 -26.78 -15.18
C ASP A 159 -11.49 -28.13 -14.55
N VAL A 160 -12.47 -28.16 -13.63
CA VAL A 160 -13.04 -29.42 -13.11
C VAL A 160 -14.34 -29.70 -13.87
N PRO A 161 -14.42 -30.78 -14.68
CA PRO A 161 -15.64 -31.17 -15.38
C PRO A 161 -16.78 -31.57 -14.44
#